data_AF-A0A5X7TGN1-F1
#
_entry.id   AF-A0A5X7TGN1-F1
#
_cell.length_a   1.000
_cell.length_b   1.000
_cell.length_c   1.000
_cell.angle_alpha   90.00
_cell.angle_beta   90.00
_cell.angle_gamma   90.00
#
_symmetry.space_group_name_H-M   'P 1'
#
loop_
_entity.id
_entity.type
_entity.pdbx_description
1 polymer ?
#
loop_
_entity_poly.entity_id
_entity_poly.type
_entity_poly.pdbx_seq_one_letter_code
_entity_poly.pdbx_strand_id
1 'polypeptide(L)' 'MKLRVWHIPQVPMKPFIVEVGSVEEGVRMMDALADYDAFQYDNNIKPDYCNANGLQM' A
#
# COMPACT_ATOMS: atom_id res chain seq x y z
N MET A 1 7.57 19.14 -6.66
CA MET A 1 7.17 17.76 -7.03
C MET A 1 6.09 17.31 -6.06
N LYS A 2 5.18 16.42 -6.49
CA LYS A 2 4.08 15.93 -5.64
C LYS A 2 4.36 14.49 -5.26
N LEU A 3 4.54 14.24 -3.97
CA LEU A 3 4.75 12.89 -3.45
C LEU A 3 3.41 12.17 -3.31
N ARG A 4 3.37 10.91 -3.70
CA ARG A 4 2.18 10.06 -3.56
C ARG A 4 2.55 8.61 -3.33
N VAL A 5 1.74 7.91 -2.56
CA VAL A 5 1.77 6.46 -2.45
C VAL A 5 0.75 5.88 -3.41
N TRP A 6 1.17 4.87 -4.18
CA TRP A 6 0.25 4.00 -4.91
C TRP A 6 0.21 2.64 -4.22
N HIS A 7 -0.96 2.02 -4.20
CA HIS A 7 -1.14 0.70 -3.62
C HIS A 7 -2.11 -0.12 -4.45
N ILE A 8 -1.69 -1.32 -4.80
CA ILE A 8 -2.46 -2.35 -5.48
C ILE A 8 -2.67 -3.46 -4.46
N PRO A 9 -3.87 -3.61 -3.88
CA PRO A 9 -4.10 -4.64 -2.85
C PRO A 9 -4.17 -6.05 -3.46
N GLN A 10 -4.34 -6.17 -4.78
CA GLN A 10 -4.25 -7.43 -5.52
C GLN A 10 -3.86 -7.22 -6.98
N VAL A 11 -2.62 -7.52 -7.35
CA VAL A 11 -2.15 -7.46 -8.73
C VAL A 11 -2.99 -8.43 -9.59
N PRO A 12 -3.43 -8.01 -10.79
CA PRO A 12 -3.04 -6.81 -11.54
C PRO A 12 -4.04 -5.65 -11.48
N MET A 13 -4.81 -5.48 -10.40
CA MET A 13 -5.85 -4.45 -10.34
C MET A 13 -5.29 -3.02 -10.40
N LYS A 14 -6.18 -2.05 -10.62
CA LYS A 14 -5.83 -0.62 -10.63
C LYS A 14 -5.36 -0.17 -9.22
N PRO A 15 -4.24 0.59 -9.11
CA PRO A 15 -3.85 1.16 -7.83
C PRO A 15 -4.82 2.25 -7.37
N PHE A 16 -5.01 2.36 -6.06
CA PHE A 16 -5.45 3.62 -5.47
C PHE A 16 -4.22 4.49 -5.13
N ILE A 17 -4.44 5.80 -5.03
CA ILE A 17 -3.39 6.79 -4.87
C ILE A 17 -3.72 7.69 -3.69
N VAL A 18 -2.73 7.95 -2.84
CA VAL A 18 -2.83 8.90 -1.72
C VAL A 18 -1.68 9.90 -1.83
N GLU A 19 -2.00 11.18 -1.83
CA GLU A 19 -0.99 12.25 -1.79
C GLU A 19 -0.39 12.32 -0.38
N VAL A 20 0.93 12.54 -0.29
CA VAL A 20 1.66 12.67 0.98
C VAL A 20 2.55 13.90 0.97
N GLY A 21 2.79 14.47 2.15
CA GLY A 21 3.58 15.69 2.34
C GLY A 21 5.08 15.46 2.43
N SER A 22 5.53 14.25 2.76
CA SER A 22 6.95 13.92 2.87
C SER A 22 7.25 12.44 2.55
N VAL A 23 8.55 12.12 2.41
CA VAL A 23 9.00 10.73 2.21
C VAL A 23 8.67 9.89 3.44
N GLU A 24 8.86 10.44 4.65
CA GLU A 24 8.57 9.77 5.91
C GLU A 24 7.08 9.44 6.04
N GLU A 25 6.20 10.36 5.68
CA GLU A 25 4.75 10.09 5.62
C GLU A 25 4.43 8.99 4.60
N GLY A 26 5.06 9.05 3.42
CA GLY A 26 4.93 8.04 2.37
C GLY A 26 5.35 6.63 2.83
N VAL A 27 6.50 6.51 3.48
CA VAL A 27 7.00 5.24 4.04
C VAL A 27 6.05 4.73 5.12
N ARG A 28 5.64 5.60 6.05
CA ARG A 28 4.70 5.21 7.12
C ARG A 28 3.37 4.69 6.57
N MET A 29 2.86 5.31 5.49
CA MET A 29 1.65 4.85 4.81
C MET A 29 1.86 3.48 4.13
N MET A 30 2.99 3.28 3.45
CA MET A 30 3.31 1.99 2.83
C MET A 30 3.41 0.86 3.86
N ASP A 31 4.08 1.11 4.98
CA ASP A 31 4.21 0.13 6.08
C ASP A 31 2.83 -0.22 6.67
N ALA A 32 2.00 0.79 6.97
CA ALA A 32 0.66 0.56 7.50
C ALA A 32 -0.23 -0.26 6.55
N LEU A 33 -0.10 -0.07 5.23
CA LEU A 33 -0.82 -0.87 4.23
C LEU A 33 -0.31 -2.31 4.17
N ALA A 34 1.02 -2.51 4.26
CA ALA A 34 1.60 -3.85 4.30
C ALA A 34 1.18 -4.62 5.56
N ASP A 35 1.19 -3.96 6.73
CA ASP A 35 0.72 -4.54 7.99
C ASP A 35 -0.76 -4.90 7.93
N TYR A 36 -1.58 -4.06 7.28
CA TYR A 36 -3.00 -4.33 7.08
C TYR A 36 -3.24 -5.55 6.18
N ASP A 37 -2.54 -5.66 5.05
CA ASP A 37 -2.63 -6.83 4.17
C ASP A 37 -2.17 -8.12 4.87
N ALA A 38 -1.08 -8.04 5.64
CA ALA A 38 -0.59 -9.16 6.45
C ALA A 38 -1.64 -9.59 7.49
N PHE A 39 -2.24 -8.64 8.22
CA PHE A 39 -3.32 -8.92 9.16
C PHE A 39 -4.50 -9.63 8.49
N GLN A 40 -4.90 -9.20 7.28
CA GLN A 40 -5.99 -9.83 6.55
C GLN A 40 -5.67 -11.28 6.17
N TYR A 41 -4.43 -11.56 5.77
CA TYR A 41 -3.98 -12.91 5.46
C TYR A 41 -3.98 -13.80 6.69
N ASP A 42 -3.33 -13.35 7.77
CA ASP A 42 -3.18 -14.12 9.02
C ASP A 42 -4.54 -14.49 9.65
N ASN A 43 -5.56 -13.65 9.41
CA ASN A 43 -6.92 -13.86 9.93
C ASN A 43 -7.87 -14.51 8.91
N ASN A 44 -7.38 -15.02 7.78
CA ASN A 44 -8.18 -15.64 6.71
C ASN A 44 -9.30 -14.71 6.17
N ILE A 45 -9.09 -13.40 6.20
CA ILE A 45 -10.01 -12.40 5.61
C ILE A 45 -9.78 -12.35 4.10
N LYS A 46 -8.51 -12.38 3.67
CA LYS A 46 -8.10 -12.44 2.27
C LYS A 46 -7.28 -13.72 2.03
N PRO A 47 -7.63 -14.53 1.02
CA PRO A 47 -7.01 -15.84 0.82
C PRO A 47 -5.58 -15.79 0.24
N ASP A 48 -5.12 -14.64 -0.27
CA ASP A 48 -3.82 -14.51 -0.93
C ASP A 48 -3.14 -13.14 -0.77
N TYR A 49 -1.80 -13.16 -0.91
CA TYR A 49 -0.91 -12.00 -0.87
C TYR A 49 -0.29 -11.79 -2.26
N CYS A 50 -0.85 -10.87 -3.04
CA CYS A 50 -0.25 -10.36 -4.27
C CYS A 50 -0.45 -8.84 -4.37
N ASN A 51 -0.27 -8.14 -3.25
CA ASN A 51 -0.29 -6.69 -3.18
C ASN A 51 1.08 -6.11 -3.55
N ALA A 52 1.08 -4.86 -4.00
CA ALA A 52 2.27 -4.09 -4.28
C ALA A 52 2.00 -2.62 -3.95
N ASN A 53 2.98 -1.93 -3.39
CA ASN A 53 2.89 -0.50 -3.13
C ASN A 53 4.22 0.20 -3.42
N GLY A 54 4.19 1.52 -3.49
CA GLY A 54 5.39 2.30 -3.70
C GLY A 54 5.18 3.80 -3.55
N LEU A 55 6.27 4.50 -3.27
CA LEU A 55 6.35 5.95 -3.26
C LEU A 55 6.72 6.45 -4.66
N GLN A 56 5.99 7.46 -5.14
CA GLN A 56 6.22 8.13 -6.42
C GLN A 56 6.42 9.63 -6.20
N MET A 57 7.34 10.23 -6.97
CA MET A 57 7.71 11.66 -6.94
C MET A 57 7.29 12.40 -8.22
#